data_AF-A0A3B9FXA6-F1
#
_entry.id   AF-A0A3B9FXA6-F1
#
_cell.length_a   1.000
_cell.length_b   1.000
_cell.length_c   1.000
_cell.angle_alpha   90.00
_cell.angle_beta   90.00
_cell.angle_gamma   90.00
#
_symmetry.space_group_name_H-M   'P 1'
#
loop_
_entity.id
_entity.type
_entity.pdbx_description
1 polymer ?
#
loop_
_entity_poly.entity_id
_entity_poly.type
_entity_poly.pdbx_seq_one_letter_code
_entity_poly.pdbx_strand_id
1 'polypeptide(L)'
;MQVLLFLAASLAPVLTDDLIHTTREFYFDMQDGCPTEGFCLEDFSMILTFDVGVTMQDEIREADFKDADLSFGVKQKFDQTTQHLKFTKYEKSFDRSTRKLILTLYPDELPNNRKSFVLKCVFEGQVKERGGTSGTLIFYLRNGSTYTYTYL
;
A
#
# COMPACT_ATOMS: atom_id res chain seq x y z
N MET A 1 -33.36 49.33 39.32
CA MET A 1 -32.05 48.70 39.56
C MET A 1 -31.97 47.48 38.65
N GLN A 2 -31.26 47.59 37.53
CA GLN A 2 -31.33 46.66 36.40
C GLN A 2 -30.05 45.81 36.44
N VAL A 3 -30.21 44.50 36.63
CA VAL A 3 -29.09 43.55 36.69
C VAL A 3 -28.80 43.08 35.27
N LEU A 4 -27.67 43.51 34.70
CA LEU A 4 -27.14 42.94 33.46
C LEU A 4 -26.55 41.56 33.77
N LEU A 5 -27.14 40.50 33.22
CA LEU A 5 -26.45 39.22 33.04
C LEU A 5 -25.49 39.37 31.84
N PHE A 6 -24.18 39.30 32.10
CA PHE A 6 -23.21 39.02 31.06
C PHE A 6 -23.17 37.51 30.83
N LEU A 7 -23.70 37.04 29.69
CA LEU A 7 -23.33 35.74 29.15
C LEU A 7 -21.88 35.83 28.66
N ALA A 8 -20.96 35.22 29.39
CA ALA A 8 -19.64 34.91 28.86
C ALA A 8 -19.81 33.77 27.84
N ALA A 9 -19.87 34.11 26.55
CA ALA A 9 -19.71 33.14 25.48
C ALA A 9 -18.25 32.66 25.53
N SER A 10 -18.06 31.48 26.11
CA SER A 10 -16.81 30.71 26.02
C SER A 10 -16.55 30.39 24.55
N LEU A 11 -15.76 31.23 23.88
CA LEU A 11 -15.12 30.90 22.61
C LEU A 11 -14.10 29.79 22.94
N ALA A 12 -14.54 28.54 22.85
CA ALA A 12 -13.60 27.44 22.74
C ALA A 12 -12.71 27.75 21.53
N PRO A 13 -11.37 27.71 21.66
CA PRO A 13 -10.51 27.88 20.51
C PRO A 13 -10.85 26.78 19.52
N VAL A 14 -11.31 27.17 18.33
CA VAL A 14 -11.28 26.30 17.16
C VAL A 14 -9.79 26.09 16.91
N LEU A 15 -9.24 24.99 17.43
CA LEU A 15 -7.98 24.46 16.96
C LEU A 15 -8.20 24.20 15.47
N THR A 16 -7.74 25.11 14.62
CA THR A 16 -7.42 24.74 13.26
C THR A 16 -6.43 23.60 13.40
N ASP A 17 -6.82 22.41 12.96
CA ASP A 17 -5.96 21.24 12.99
C ASP A 17 -4.82 21.57 12.01
N ASP A 18 -3.74 22.16 12.52
CA ASP A 18 -2.61 22.60 11.71
C ASP A 18 -1.89 21.34 11.22
N LEU A 19 -2.30 20.86 10.05
CA LEU A 19 -1.73 19.67 9.43
C LEU A 19 -0.37 19.99 8.82
N ILE A 20 0.63 19.21 9.21
CA ILE A 20 1.94 19.19 8.57
C ILE A 20 1.84 18.25 7.37
N HIS A 21 2.12 18.77 6.18
CA HIS A 21 2.11 17.99 4.95
C HIS A 21 3.50 17.41 4.67
N THR A 22 3.56 16.11 4.41
CA THR A 22 4.81 15.39 4.15
C THR A 22 4.57 14.19 3.24
N THR A 23 5.65 13.53 2.83
CA THR A 23 5.59 12.24 2.13
C THR A 23 5.95 11.11 3.10
N ARG A 24 5.20 10.01 3.07
CA ARG A 24 5.51 8.78 3.81
C ARG A 24 5.62 7.59 2.88
N GLU A 25 6.56 6.72 3.22
CA GLU A 25 6.79 5.46 2.55
C GLU A 25 6.42 4.31 3.49
N PHE A 26 5.74 3.31 2.94
CA PHE A 26 5.34 2.10 3.65
C PHE A 26 5.98 0.90 2.96
N TYR A 27 6.77 0.17 3.72
CA TYR A 27 7.57 -0.95 3.25
C TYR A 27 6.88 -2.26 3.59
N PHE A 28 6.80 -3.15 2.61
CA PHE A 28 6.22 -4.47 2.77
C PHE A 28 7.22 -5.50 2.26
N ASP A 29 7.60 -6.40 3.16
CA ASP A 29 8.50 -7.52 2.88
C ASP A 29 7.75 -8.84 3.06
N MET A 30 7.97 -9.80 2.17
CA MET A 30 7.49 -11.17 2.32
C MET A 30 8.70 -12.07 2.56
N GLN A 31 8.54 -13.07 3.43
CA GLN A 31 9.58 -14.08 3.59
C GLN A 31 9.70 -14.92 2.33
N ASP A 32 10.95 -15.18 1.94
CA ASP A 32 11.26 -16.12 0.87
C ASP A 32 10.68 -17.50 1.17
N GLY A 33 10.17 -18.16 0.15
CA GLY A 33 9.62 -19.51 0.30
C GLY A 33 8.69 -19.92 -0.82
N CYS A 34 8.12 -21.11 -0.69
CA CYS A 34 7.18 -21.68 -1.66
C CYS A 34 5.78 -21.71 -1.05
N PRO A 35 5.03 -20.59 -1.06
CA PRO A 35 3.73 -20.54 -0.41
C PRO A 35 2.68 -21.44 -1.05
N THR A 36 2.88 -21.85 -2.31
CA THR A 36 2.04 -22.86 -2.97
C THR A 36 2.89 -23.90 -3.71
N GLU A 37 2.27 -25.02 -4.08
CA GLU A 37 2.92 -26.00 -4.97
C GLU A 37 3.19 -25.36 -6.33
N GLY A 38 4.47 -25.13 -6.64
CA GLY A 38 4.90 -24.62 -7.94
C GLY A 38 5.09 -23.10 -8.03
N PHE A 39 4.90 -22.35 -6.95
CA PHE A 39 5.23 -20.92 -6.88
C PHE A 39 6.10 -20.67 -5.66
N CYS A 40 7.33 -20.27 -5.91
CA CYS A 40 8.25 -19.79 -4.89
C CYS A 40 8.57 -18.32 -5.15
N LEU A 41 8.59 -17.56 -4.07
CA LEU A 41 8.83 -16.14 -4.04
C LEU A 41 10.15 -15.89 -3.31
N GLU A 42 10.98 -15.02 -3.87
CA GLU A 42 12.28 -14.62 -3.32
C GLU A 42 12.45 -13.11 -3.45
N ASP A 43 13.25 -12.49 -2.58
CA ASP A 43 13.62 -11.07 -2.66
C ASP A 43 12.42 -10.13 -2.83
N PHE A 44 11.33 -10.37 -2.09
CA PHE A 44 10.14 -9.51 -2.17
C PHE A 44 10.43 -8.12 -1.61
N SER A 45 10.09 -7.09 -2.37
CA SER A 45 10.06 -5.73 -1.88
C SER A 45 8.92 -4.96 -2.51
N MET A 46 8.10 -4.34 -1.67
CA MET A 46 7.08 -3.39 -2.10
C MET A 46 7.15 -2.12 -1.26
N ILE A 47 7.16 -0.98 -1.94
CA ILE A 47 7.17 0.34 -1.33
C ILE A 47 5.94 1.08 -1.83
N LEU A 48 5.12 1.57 -0.90
CA LEU A 48 4.01 2.47 -1.20
C LEU A 48 4.32 3.86 -0.69
N THR A 49 4.19 4.85 -1.56
CA THR A 49 4.45 6.24 -1.23
C THR A 49 3.15 7.02 -1.22
N PHE A 50 2.90 7.76 -0.14
CA PHE A 50 1.73 8.61 0.03
C PHE A 50 2.15 10.02 0.40
N ASP A 51 1.41 10.99 -0.12
CA ASP A 51 1.42 12.34 0.44
C ASP A 51 0.39 12.39 1.57
N VAL A 52 0.80 12.81 2.77
CA VAL A 52 -0.01 12.76 3.99
C VAL A 52 -0.06 14.11 4.70
N GLY A 53 -1.20 14.40 5.31
CA GLY A 53 -1.39 15.48 6.27
C GLY A 53 -1.45 14.89 7.68
N VAL A 54 -0.51 15.28 8.55
CA VAL A 54 -0.40 14.76 9.91
C VAL A 54 -0.54 15.83 10.97
N THR A 55 -1.09 15.47 12.12
CA THR A 55 -1.13 16.36 13.29
C THR A 55 0.24 16.49 13.95
N MET A 56 0.37 17.42 14.90
CA MET A 56 1.57 17.56 15.74
C MET A 56 1.87 16.30 16.57
N GLN A 57 0.89 15.41 16.76
CA GLN A 57 1.04 14.10 17.44
C GLN A 57 1.29 12.94 16.46
N ASP A 58 1.66 13.26 15.21
CA ASP A 58 1.97 12.29 14.16
C ASP A 58 0.76 11.45 13.68
N GLU A 59 -0.46 11.92 13.93
CA GLU A 59 -1.67 11.25 13.49
C GLU A 59 -2.00 11.62 12.04
N ILE A 60 -2.17 10.62 11.17
CA ILE A 60 -2.59 10.81 9.78
C ILE A 60 -4.07 11.22 9.74
N ARG A 61 -4.33 12.44 9.26
CA ARG A 61 -5.67 12.98 9.00
C ARG A 61 -6.02 12.94 7.52
N GLU A 62 -5.04 13.17 6.67
CA GLU A 62 -5.17 13.13 5.21
C GLU A 62 -4.13 12.20 4.61
N ALA A 63 -4.50 11.50 3.54
CA ALA A 63 -3.60 10.69 2.74
C ALA A 63 -4.04 10.75 1.29
N ASP A 64 -3.10 10.77 0.36
CA ASP A 64 -3.33 10.58 -1.06
C ASP A 64 -2.21 9.71 -1.64
N PHE A 65 -2.58 8.78 -2.52
CA PHE A 65 -1.59 7.88 -3.10
C PHE A 65 -0.72 8.59 -4.13
N LYS A 66 0.61 8.52 -3.93
CA LYS A 66 1.60 9.11 -4.81
C LYS A 66 2.13 8.08 -5.80
N ASP A 67 2.80 7.05 -5.31
CA ASP A 67 3.52 6.07 -6.14
C ASP A 67 3.66 4.70 -5.46
N ALA A 68 4.01 3.68 -6.24
CA ALA A 68 4.29 2.32 -5.78
C ALA A 68 5.44 1.71 -6.57
N ASP A 69 6.37 1.06 -5.86
CA ASP A 69 7.38 0.17 -6.44
C ASP A 69 7.14 -1.24 -5.90
N LEU A 70 7.21 -2.23 -6.79
CA LEU A 70 7.10 -3.65 -6.47
C LEU A 70 8.12 -4.42 -7.29
N SER A 71 8.91 -5.23 -6.60
CA SER A 71 9.83 -6.18 -7.23
C SER A 71 9.92 -7.47 -6.42
N PHE A 72 10.12 -8.58 -7.12
CA PHE A 72 10.38 -9.88 -6.49
C PHE A 72 10.93 -10.89 -7.49
N GLY A 73 11.67 -11.87 -6.99
CA GLY A 73 12.01 -13.10 -7.68
C GLY A 73 10.87 -14.12 -7.63
N VAL A 74 10.61 -14.80 -8.75
CA VAL A 74 9.71 -15.95 -8.81
C VAL A 74 10.40 -17.14 -9.48
N LYS A 75 10.26 -18.32 -8.89
CA LYS A 75 10.63 -19.60 -9.53
C LYS A 75 9.57 -20.66 -9.31
N GLN A 76 9.53 -21.64 -10.21
CA GLN A 76 8.78 -22.86 -9.93
C GLN A 76 9.59 -23.74 -8.97
N LYS A 77 8.93 -24.49 -8.09
CA LYS A 77 9.56 -25.28 -7.01
C LYS A 77 10.68 -26.21 -7.49
N PHE A 78 10.61 -26.71 -8.73
CA PHE A 78 11.60 -27.61 -9.31
C PHE A 78 12.47 -26.94 -10.38
N ASP A 79 12.24 -25.66 -10.67
CA ASP A 79 13.08 -24.90 -11.59
C ASP A 79 14.27 -24.29 -10.82
N GLN A 80 15.42 -24.27 -11.46
CA GLN A 80 16.63 -23.65 -10.91
C GLN A 80 16.73 -22.17 -11.29
N THR A 81 15.86 -21.69 -12.19
CA THR A 81 15.90 -20.31 -12.69
C THR A 81 14.90 -19.43 -11.94
N THR A 82 15.40 -18.44 -11.19
CA THR A 82 14.58 -17.35 -10.66
C THR A 82 14.37 -16.27 -11.73
N GLN A 83 13.12 -15.88 -11.93
CA GLN A 83 12.73 -14.76 -12.78
C GLN A 83 12.46 -13.55 -11.87
N HIS A 84 13.28 -12.51 -11.97
CA HIS A 84 13.02 -11.26 -11.25
C HIS A 84 12.02 -10.41 -12.03
N LEU A 85 10.90 -10.10 -11.38
CA LEU A 85 9.84 -9.26 -11.90
C LEU A 85 9.94 -7.88 -11.28
N LYS A 86 9.74 -6.87 -12.11
CA LYS A 86 9.52 -5.47 -11.72
C LYS A 86 8.15 -5.04 -12.23
N PHE A 87 7.53 -4.10 -11.54
CA PHE A 87 6.17 -3.68 -11.83
C PHE A 87 6.11 -2.15 -11.91
N THR A 88 6.58 -1.58 -13.01
CA THR A 88 6.61 -0.12 -13.19
C THR A 88 5.27 0.46 -13.66
N LYS A 89 4.31 -0.41 -14.07
CA LYS A 89 2.99 -0.01 -14.54
C LYS A 89 1.91 -0.52 -13.60
N TYR A 90 1.03 0.38 -13.17
CA TYR A 90 -0.10 0.04 -12.31
C TYR A 90 -1.34 0.89 -12.60
N GLU A 91 -2.50 0.32 -12.30
CA GLU A 91 -3.77 1.02 -12.19
C GLU A 91 -4.09 1.24 -10.70
N LYS A 92 -4.67 2.40 -10.37
CA LYS A 92 -4.97 2.77 -8.98
C LYS A 92 -6.41 3.23 -8.79
N SER A 93 -6.98 2.88 -7.64
CA SER A 93 -8.21 3.45 -7.09
C SER A 93 -7.98 3.76 -5.62
N PHE A 94 -8.12 5.02 -5.24
CA PHE A 94 -7.93 5.46 -3.85
C PHE A 94 -9.15 6.22 -3.36
N ASP A 95 -9.75 5.74 -2.27
CA ASP A 95 -10.85 6.43 -1.59
C ASP A 95 -10.28 7.20 -0.39
N ARG A 96 -10.27 8.53 -0.49
CA ARG A 96 -9.75 9.42 0.56
C ARG A 96 -10.54 9.36 1.86
N SER A 97 -11.85 9.09 1.78
CA SER A 97 -12.72 9.06 2.96
C SER A 97 -12.47 7.84 3.84
N THR A 98 -12.22 6.69 3.19
CA THR A 98 -11.89 5.44 3.88
C THR A 98 -10.39 5.17 3.93
N ARG A 99 -9.57 5.97 3.24
CA ARG A 99 -8.12 5.77 3.05
C ARG A 99 -7.79 4.41 2.44
N LYS A 100 -8.73 3.83 1.68
CA LYS A 100 -8.59 2.52 1.04
C LYS A 100 -7.92 2.69 -0.32
N LEU A 101 -6.87 1.91 -0.54
CA LEU A 101 -6.12 1.82 -1.79
C LEU A 101 -6.34 0.46 -2.44
N ILE A 102 -6.66 0.47 -3.72
CA ILE A 102 -6.58 -0.69 -4.60
C ILE A 102 -5.56 -0.37 -5.69
N LEU A 103 -4.49 -1.15 -5.78
CA LEU A 103 -3.50 -1.10 -6.85
C LEU A 103 -3.53 -2.39 -7.63
N THR A 104 -3.62 -2.32 -8.95
CA THR A 104 -3.38 -3.45 -9.85
C THR A 104 -2.07 -3.22 -10.57
N LEU A 105 -1.07 -4.03 -10.26
CA LEU A 105 0.28 -3.96 -10.80
C LEU A 105 0.50 -5.02 -11.87
N TYR A 106 1.12 -4.64 -12.98
CA TYR A 106 1.44 -5.54 -14.08
C TYR A 106 2.96 -5.71 -14.20
N PRO A 107 3.46 -6.94 -14.35
CA PRO A 107 4.89 -7.16 -14.49
C PRO A 107 5.35 -6.55 -15.81
N ASP A 108 6.53 -5.95 -15.76
CA ASP A 108 7.23 -5.46 -16.95
C ASP A 108 7.57 -6.63 -17.87
N GLU A 109 7.75 -6.33 -19.16
CA GLU A 109 8.15 -7.34 -20.13
C GLU A 109 9.52 -7.94 -19.76
N LEU A 110 9.60 -9.28 -19.74
CA LEU A 110 10.85 -9.96 -19.46
C LEU A 110 11.82 -9.78 -20.64
N PRO A 111 13.13 -9.57 -20.39
CA PRO A 111 14.13 -9.31 -21.44
C PRO A 111 14.26 -10.38 -22.53
N ASN A 112 13.76 -11.61 -22.29
CA ASN A 112 14.08 -12.80 -23.10
C ASN A 112 12.85 -13.54 -23.64
N ASN A 113 11.81 -12.84 -24.11
CA ASN A 113 10.59 -13.43 -24.68
C ASN A 113 9.91 -14.51 -23.81
N ARG A 114 10.35 -14.60 -22.54
CA ARG A 114 9.79 -15.46 -21.51
C ARG A 114 8.55 -14.76 -21.03
N LYS A 115 7.54 -15.57 -20.81
CA LYS A 115 6.19 -15.11 -20.64
C LYS A 115 5.97 -15.24 -19.13
N SER A 116 5.81 -14.11 -18.43
CA SER A 116 5.80 -14.06 -16.95
C SER A 116 4.85 -15.08 -16.31
N PHE A 117 5.31 -15.73 -15.25
CA PHE A 117 4.52 -16.67 -14.46
C PHE A 117 3.38 -15.98 -13.69
N VAL A 118 3.63 -14.76 -13.22
CA VAL A 118 2.64 -13.87 -12.61
C VAL A 118 2.04 -13.00 -13.71
N LEU A 119 0.71 -12.90 -13.77
CA LEU A 119 0.00 -12.06 -14.74
C LEU A 119 -0.22 -10.64 -14.23
N LYS A 120 -0.59 -10.52 -12.96
CA LYS A 120 -0.76 -9.27 -12.24
C LYS A 120 -0.69 -9.51 -10.74
N CYS A 121 -0.39 -8.46 -9.99
CA CYS A 121 -0.51 -8.41 -8.54
C CYS A 121 -1.55 -7.36 -8.18
N VAL A 122 -2.44 -7.66 -7.24
CA VAL A 122 -3.40 -6.67 -6.71
C VAL A 122 -3.09 -6.43 -5.25
N PHE A 123 -2.86 -5.18 -4.87
CA PHE A 123 -2.81 -4.77 -3.47
C PHE A 123 -4.14 -4.11 -3.10
N GLU A 124 -4.80 -4.62 -2.07
CA GLU A 124 -5.93 -3.98 -1.43
C GLU A 124 -5.56 -3.64 0.01
N GLY A 125 -5.45 -2.35 0.34
CA GLY A 125 -5.02 -1.95 1.67
C GLY A 125 -5.59 -0.62 2.13
N GLN A 126 -5.18 -0.21 3.32
CA GLN A 126 -5.64 1.00 3.97
C GLN A 126 -4.51 1.65 4.78
N VAL A 127 -4.43 2.98 4.72
CA VAL A 127 -3.55 3.77 5.60
C VAL A 127 -4.24 3.98 6.95
N LYS A 128 -3.56 3.62 8.04
CA LYS A 128 -4.05 3.73 9.42
C LYS A 128 -3.63 5.06 10.05
N GLU A 129 -4.39 5.51 11.04
CA GLU A 129 -4.19 6.79 11.73
C GLU A 129 -2.78 6.96 12.33
N ARG A 130 -2.13 5.90 12.81
CA ARG A 130 -0.80 5.97 13.43
C ARG A 130 0.35 5.67 12.46
N GLY A 131 0.18 5.98 11.18
CA GLY A 131 1.25 5.75 10.20
C GLY A 131 1.54 4.28 9.92
N GLY A 132 0.58 3.39 10.18
CA GLY A 132 0.65 2.01 9.74
C GLY A 132 -0.11 1.79 8.43
N THR A 133 0.11 0.66 7.79
CA THR A 133 -0.70 0.14 6.69
C THR A 133 -1.16 -1.26 7.02
N SER A 134 -2.31 -1.64 6.50
CA SER A 134 -2.71 -3.04 6.41
C SER A 134 -3.21 -3.30 5.01
N GLY A 135 -3.12 -4.55 4.57
CA GLY A 135 -3.65 -4.89 3.27
C GLY A 135 -3.39 -6.31 2.88
N THR A 136 -3.83 -6.64 1.68
CA THR A 136 -3.73 -7.96 1.10
C THR A 136 -3.15 -7.84 -0.29
N LEU A 137 -2.09 -8.61 -0.56
CA LEU A 137 -1.58 -8.86 -1.89
C LEU A 137 -2.23 -10.11 -2.47
N ILE A 138 -2.63 -10.02 -3.73
CA ILE A 138 -3.25 -11.09 -4.49
C ILE A 138 -2.47 -11.25 -5.80
N PHE A 139 -1.72 -12.33 -5.91
CA PHE A 139 -0.97 -12.69 -7.10
C PHE A 139 -1.85 -13.56 -8.00
N TYR A 140 -2.06 -13.11 -9.23
CA TYR A 140 -2.77 -13.87 -10.25
C TYR A 140 -1.76 -14.62 -11.10
N LEU A 141 -1.75 -15.95 -11.00
CA LEU A 141 -0.79 -16.79 -11.69
C LEU A 141 -1.34 -17.23 -13.04
N ARG A 142 -0.44 -17.50 -13.97
CA ARG A 142 -0.78 -17.90 -15.34
C ARG A 142 -1.57 -19.20 -15.43
N ASN A 143 -1.38 -20.11 -14.48
CA ASN A 143 -2.13 -21.37 -14.41
C ASN A 143 -3.59 -21.18 -13.96
N GLY A 144 -4.02 -19.93 -13.72
CA GLY A 144 -5.37 -19.58 -13.25
C GLY A 144 -5.52 -19.60 -11.73
N SER A 145 -4.49 -20.04 -10.99
CA SER A 145 -4.51 -20.00 -9.52
C SER A 145 -4.20 -18.59 -8.98
N THR A 146 -4.63 -18.34 -7.75
CA THR A 146 -4.33 -17.12 -7.01
C THR A 146 -3.58 -17.45 -5.74
N TYR A 147 -2.60 -16.62 -5.40
CA TYR A 147 -1.96 -16.65 -4.09
C TYR A 147 -2.24 -15.34 -3.36
N THR A 148 -2.57 -15.42 -2.07
CA THR A 148 -2.97 -14.28 -1.26
C THR A 148 -2.09 -14.18 -0.02
N TYR A 149 -1.58 -12.99 0.25
CA TYR A 149 -0.79 -12.68 1.43
C TYR A 149 -1.34 -11.44 2.13
N THR A 150 -1.56 -11.51 3.44
CA THR A 150 -2.15 -10.42 4.22
C THR A 150 -1.14 -9.84 5.19
N TYR A 151 -0.98 -8.52 5.16
CA TYR A 151 -0.26 -7.70 6.12
C TYR A 151 -1.25 -7.08 7.08
N LEU A 152 -0.98 -7.23 8.38
CA LEU A 152 -1.79 -6.69 9.46
C LEU A 152 -1.22 -5.40 10.02
#